data_AF-A0A8X7E3F5-F1
#
_entry.id   AF-A0A8X7E3F5-F1
#
_cell.length_a   1.000
_cell.length_b   1.000
_cell.length_c   1.000
_cell.angle_alpha   90.00
_cell.angle_beta   90.00
_cell.angle_gamma   90.00
#
_symmetry.space_group_name_H-M   'P 1'
#
loop_
_entity.id
_entity.type
_entity.pdbx_description
1 polymer ?
#
loop_
_entity_poly.entity_id
_entity_poly.type
_entity_poly.pdbx_seq_one_letter_code
_entity_poly.pdbx_strand_id
1 'polypeptide(L)'
;MISVVIPTMNEAEALPEVIRRVREAVPGCEIIIVDTRSTDGTPEKALELGCRVVDEPRRGYGRAYKTGFEKARGEIVVTLDADLTYPPEEIPRLVERLRREGLDFLNTYRLHRRRSFTLINYFGNLMLTALMNLLFRTPFRDSQSGMWVLRREVLERLRLTSDGMS
;
A
#
# COMPACT_ATOMS: atom_id res chain seq x y z
N MET A 1 -10.44 -0.01 14.05
CA MET A 1 -10.78 0.46 12.68
C MET A 1 -9.58 0.24 11.74
N ILE A 2 -9.80 0.00 10.44
CA ILE A 2 -8.73 -0.16 9.43
C ILE A 2 -8.72 1.06 8.50
N SER A 3 -7.54 1.60 8.20
CA SER A 3 -7.34 2.61 7.14
C SER A 3 -6.59 1.98 5.96
N VAL A 4 -7.14 2.10 4.76
CA VAL A 4 -6.51 1.70 3.51
C VAL A 4 -5.97 2.94 2.81
N VAL A 5 -4.65 3.02 2.64
CA VAL A 5 -3.95 4.13 2.00
C VAL A 5 -3.60 3.73 0.57
N ILE A 6 -4.11 4.49 -0.40
CA ILE A 6 -3.94 4.25 -1.82
C ILE A 6 -3.29 5.50 -2.45
N PRO A 7 -2.01 5.43 -2.84
CA PRO A 7 -1.37 6.50 -3.60
C PRO A 7 -1.90 6.51 -5.04
N THR A 8 -2.13 7.69 -5.61
CA THR A 8 -2.66 7.83 -6.97
C THR A 8 -1.93 8.90 -7.78
N MET A 9 -1.75 8.63 -9.07
CA MET A 9 -1.32 9.61 -10.07
C MET A 9 -1.88 9.20 -11.45
N ASN A 10 -2.95 9.85 -11.88
CA ASN A 10 -3.70 9.55 -13.09
C ASN A 10 -4.31 8.12 -13.10
N GLU A 11 -5.16 7.82 -12.12
CA GLU A 11 -5.76 6.51 -11.88
C GLU A 11 -7.31 6.53 -11.91
N ALA A 12 -7.92 7.55 -12.53
CA ALA A 12 -9.37 7.77 -12.47
C ALA A 12 -10.20 6.58 -12.97
N GLU A 13 -9.70 5.85 -13.96
CA GLU A 13 -10.36 4.67 -14.54
C GLU A 13 -10.33 3.44 -13.61
N ALA A 14 -9.25 3.27 -12.84
CA ALA A 14 -9.04 2.10 -11.99
C ALA A 14 -9.76 2.23 -10.64
N LEU A 15 -9.92 3.46 -10.14
CA LEU A 15 -10.50 3.76 -8.83
C LEU A 15 -11.85 3.08 -8.56
N PRO A 16 -12.88 3.13 -9.44
CA PRO A 16 -14.19 2.57 -9.13
C PRO A 16 -14.13 1.09 -8.72
N GLU A 17 -13.33 0.30 -9.43
CA GLU A 17 -13.21 -1.14 -9.16
C GLU A 17 -12.40 -1.41 -7.89
N VAL A 18 -11.29 -0.70 -7.68
CA VAL A 18 -10.47 -0.83 -6.46
C VAL A 18 -11.28 -0.51 -5.22
N ILE A 19 -11.97 0.62 -5.22
CA ILE A 19 -12.77 1.08 -4.08
C ILE A 19 -13.91 0.12 -3.78
N ARG A 20 -14.59 -0.39 -4.82
CA ARG A 20 -15.65 -1.41 -4.67
C ARG A 20 -15.09 -2.67 -3.98
N ARG A 21 -14.00 -3.23 -4.48
CA ARG A 21 -13.37 -4.44 -3.94
C ARG A 21 -12.84 -4.24 -2.52
N VAL A 22 -12.25 -3.09 -2.21
CA VAL A 22 -11.80 -2.75 -0.85
C VAL A 22 -12.98 -2.71 0.12
N ARG A 23 -14.11 -2.10 -0.26
CA ARG A 23 -15.30 -2.03 0.59
C ARG A 23 -15.96 -3.39 0.81
N GLU A 24 -15.97 -4.24 -0.21
CA GLU A 24 -16.45 -5.61 -0.11
C GLU A 24 -15.56 -6.45 0.82
N ALA A 25 -14.24 -6.34 0.67
CA ALA A 25 -13.28 -7.07 1.49
C ALA A 25 -13.24 -6.57 2.94
N VAL A 26 -13.34 -5.25 3.15
CA VAL A 26 -13.21 -4.60 4.46
C VAL A 26 -14.34 -3.59 4.67
N PRO A 27 -15.55 -4.06 5.00
CA PRO A 27 -16.68 -3.17 5.25
C PRO A 27 -16.40 -2.14 6.36
N GLY A 28 -16.72 -0.87 6.10
CA GLY A 28 -16.56 0.21 7.07
C GLY A 28 -15.11 0.69 7.30
N CYS A 29 -14.16 0.30 6.44
CA CYS A 29 -12.81 0.87 6.50
C CYS A 29 -12.78 2.35 6.07
N GLU A 30 -11.77 3.08 6.56
CA GLU A 30 -11.39 4.39 6.01
C GLU A 30 -10.57 4.15 4.75
N ILE A 31 -10.94 4.75 3.62
CA ILE A 31 -10.13 4.71 2.40
C ILE A 31 -9.57 6.10 2.13
N ILE A 32 -8.24 6.20 2.10
CA ILE A 32 -7.48 7.43 1.92
C ILE A 32 -6.80 7.37 0.56
N ILE A 33 -7.25 8.23 -0.34
CA ILE A 33 -6.60 8.47 -1.63
C ILE A 33 -5.58 9.59 -1.43
N VAL A 34 -4.31 9.29 -1.70
CA VAL A 34 -3.24 10.30 -1.65
C VAL A 34 -2.83 10.64 -3.07
N ASP A 35 -3.28 11.79 -3.54
CA ASP A 35 -3.08 12.21 -4.92
C ASP A 35 -1.78 13.01 -5.07
N THR A 36 -0.91 12.59 -5.99
CA THR A 36 0.36 13.28 -6.28
C THR A 36 0.32 14.04 -7.60
N ARG A 37 -0.67 14.94 -7.77
CA ARG A 37 -0.87 15.81 -8.94
C ARG A 37 -1.42 15.10 -10.17
N SER A 38 -2.54 14.40 -10.00
CA SER A 38 -3.30 13.89 -11.14
C SER A 38 -3.90 15.03 -11.99
N THR A 39 -4.07 14.77 -13.28
CA THR A 39 -4.64 15.70 -14.27
C THR A 39 -5.84 15.12 -15.01
N ASP A 40 -6.26 13.91 -14.66
CA ASP A 40 -7.31 13.12 -15.31
C ASP A 40 -8.65 13.10 -14.53
N GLY A 41 -8.75 13.87 -13.45
CA GLY A 41 -9.93 13.87 -12.58
C GLY A 41 -9.92 12.82 -11.46
N THR A 42 -8.78 12.18 -11.19
CA THR A 42 -8.63 11.19 -10.10
C THR A 42 -9.14 11.69 -8.74
N PRO A 43 -8.80 12.90 -8.27
CA PRO A 43 -9.28 13.42 -6.97
C PRO A 43 -10.80 13.55 -6.90
N GLU A 44 -11.41 14.12 -7.94
CA GLU A 44 -12.85 14.31 -8.05
C GLU A 44 -13.56 12.96 -8.03
N LYS A 45 -13.02 11.99 -8.78
CA LYS A 45 -13.57 10.64 -8.83
C LYS A 45 -13.52 9.93 -7.49
N ALA A 46 -12.41 10.07 -6.77
CA ALA A 46 -12.26 9.52 -5.43
C ALA A 46 -13.26 10.12 -4.43
N LEU A 47 -13.52 11.43 -4.50
CA LEU A 47 -14.52 12.10 -3.68
C LEU A 47 -15.94 11.62 -3.99
N GLU A 48 -16.30 11.49 -5.27
CA GLU A 48 -17.59 10.94 -5.71
C GLU A 48 -17.83 9.52 -5.17
N LEU A 49 -16.76 8.71 -5.14
CA LEU A 49 -16.81 7.37 -4.59
C LEU A 49 -16.90 7.36 -3.06
N GLY A 50 -16.83 8.51 -2.38
CA GLY A 50 -16.91 8.63 -0.93
C GLY A 50 -15.62 8.28 -0.21
N CYS A 51 -14.48 8.46 -0.88
CA CYS A 51 -13.15 8.30 -0.27
C CYS A 51 -12.69 9.61 0.35
N ARG A 52 -11.73 9.53 1.27
CA ARG A 52 -11.03 10.71 1.78
C ARG A 52 -9.85 11.00 0.87
N VAL A 53 -9.87 12.17 0.22
CA VAL A 53 -8.76 12.59 -0.65
C VAL A 53 -7.80 13.49 0.13
N VAL A 54 -6.51 13.25 -0.06
CA VAL A 54 -5.41 14.04 0.50
C VAL A 54 -4.51 14.45 -0.66
N ASP A 55 -4.37 15.74 -0.88
CA ASP A 55 -3.42 16.29 -1.85
C ASP A 55 -1.99 16.20 -1.30
N GLU A 56 -1.09 15.61 -2.07
CA GLU A 56 0.36 15.65 -1.83
C GLU A 56 1.02 16.42 -3.00
N PRO A 57 1.37 17.69 -2.79
CA PRO A 57 1.83 18.55 -3.87
C PRO A 57 3.18 18.14 -4.45
N ARG A 58 3.95 17.28 -3.74
CA ARG A 58 5.28 16.79 -4.15
C ARG A 58 5.16 15.38 -4.72
N ARG A 59 5.74 15.16 -5.90
CA ARG A 59 5.76 13.83 -6.52
C ARG A 59 6.59 12.84 -5.71
N GLY A 60 6.15 11.58 -5.68
CA GLY A 60 6.91 10.46 -5.14
C GLY A 60 6.03 9.44 -4.42
N TYR A 61 6.23 8.15 -4.72
CA TYR A 61 5.47 7.07 -4.11
C TYR A 61 5.65 7.02 -2.57
N GLY A 62 6.88 7.23 -2.11
CA GLY A 62 7.18 7.32 -0.68
C GLY A 62 6.56 8.54 -0.01
N ARG A 63 6.48 9.68 -0.71
CA ARG A 63 5.78 10.88 -0.21
C ARG A 63 4.29 10.63 -0.02
N ALA A 64 3.64 10.01 -1.01
CA ALA A 64 2.24 9.65 -0.93
C ALA A 64 1.96 8.75 0.29
N TYR A 65 2.80 7.74 0.53
CA TYR A 65 2.65 6.90 1.71
C TYR A 65 2.88 7.65 3.02
N LYS A 66 3.93 8.47 3.14
CA LYS A 66 4.15 9.30 4.34
C LYS A 66 2.93 10.16 4.66
N THR A 67 2.41 10.85 3.66
CA THR A 67 1.25 11.71 3.79
C THR A 67 0.00 10.90 4.15
N GLY A 68 -0.22 9.74 3.53
CA GLY A 68 -1.32 8.84 3.90
C GLY A 68 -1.21 8.32 5.33
N PHE A 69 -0.02 7.94 5.77
CA PHE A 69 0.25 7.48 7.13
C PHE A 69 -0.03 8.54 8.18
N GLU A 70 0.36 9.79 7.92
CA GLU A 70 0.04 10.93 8.80
C GLU A 70 -1.46 11.21 8.91
N LYS A 71 -2.24 10.88 7.87
CA LYS A 71 -3.69 11.13 7.84
C LYS A 71 -4.54 9.94 8.29
N ALA A 72 -3.97 8.74 8.38
CA ALA A 72 -4.65 7.52 8.75
C ALA A 72 -5.15 7.53 10.21
N ARG A 73 -6.41 7.16 10.41
CA ARG A 73 -7.06 7.15 11.74
C ARG A 73 -7.25 5.74 12.31
N GLY A 74 -7.13 4.72 11.48
CA GLY A 74 -7.28 3.32 11.87
C GLY A 74 -6.15 2.86 12.79
N GLU A 75 -6.45 1.89 13.64
CA GLU A 75 -5.44 1.21 14.47
C GLU A 75 -4.50 0.36 13.61
N ILE A 76 -5.01 -0.10 12.46
CA ILE A 76 -4.26 -0.84 11.45
C ILE A 76 -4.31 -0.03 10.17
N VAL A 77 -3.14 0.15 9.57
CA VAL A 77 -2.95 0.80 8.28
C VAL A 77 -2.55 -0.26 7.25
N VAL A 78 -3.22 -0.21 6.11
CA VAL A 78 -2.96 -1.08 4.96
C VAL A 78 -2.58 -0.22 3.79
N THR A 79 -1.48 -0.53 3.10
CA THR A 79 -1.15 0.10 1.81
C THR A 79 -1.69 -0.75 0.67
N LEU A 80 -2.16 -0.10 -0.39
CA LEU A 80 -2.67 -0.78 -1.57
C LEU A 80 -2.45 0.08 -2.81
N ASP A 81 -2.00 -0.53 -3.90
CA ASP A 81 -1.82 0.14 -5.19
C ASP A 81 -3.17 0.28 -5.93
N ALA A 82 -3.34 1.33 -6.71
CA ALA A 82 -4.57 1.61 -7.45
C ALA A 82 -4.80 0.70 -8.69
N ASP A 83 -3.83 -0.11 -9.09
CA ASP A 83 -3.88 -0.94 -10.30
C ASP A 83 -4.34 -2.39 -10.07
N LEU A 84 -4.78 -2.71 -8.85
CA LEU A 84 -5.16 -4.06 -8.40
C LEU A 84 -4.05 -5.11 -8.54
N THR A 85 -2.78 -4.69 -8.52
CA THR A 85 -1.64 -5.61 -8.42
C THR A 85 -1.74 -6.53 -7.20
N TYR A 86 -2.34 -6.02 -6.12
CA TYR A 86 -2.64 -6.76 -4.90
C TYR A 86 -4.16 -6.93 -4.71
N PRO A 87 -4.65 -8.14 -4.43
CA PRO A 87 -6.08 -8.39 -4.19
C PRO A 87 -6.52 -7.81 -2.84
N PRO A 88 -7.48 -6.87 -2.80
CA PRO A 88 -8.03 -6.35 -1.54
C PRO A 88 -8.64 -7.45 -0.65
N GLU A 89 -9.05 -8.57 -1.23
CA GLU A 89 -9.67 -9.70 -0.54
C GLU A 89 -8.70 -10.41 0.44
N GLU A 90 -7.38 -10.21 0.29
CA GLU A 90 -6.42 -10.76 1.23
C GLU A 90 -6.27 -9.88 2.50
N ILE A 91 -6.77 -8.64 2.49
CA ILE A 91 -6.65 -7.72 3.64
C ILE A 91 -7.17 -8.36 4.93
N PRO A 92 -8.39 -8.95 5.00
CA PRO A 92 -8.90 -9.54 6.24
C PRO A 92 -8.00 -10.63 6.81
N ARG A 93 -7.50 -11.51 5.94
CA ARG A 93 -6.60 -12.60 6.33
C ARG A 93 -5.27 -12.08 6.87
N LEU A 94 -4.70 -11.07 6.23
CA LEU A 94 -3.43 -10.46 6.65
C LEU A 94 -3.59 -9.71 7.98
N VAL A 95 -4.69 -8.98 8.15
CA VAL A 95 -5.04 -8.29 9.39
C VAL A 95 -5.23 -9.29 10.54
N GLU A 96 -5.94 -10.38 10.30
CA GLU A 96 -6.14 -11.43 11.30
C GLU A 96 -4.81 -12.07 11.71
N ARG A 97 -3.94 -12.35 10.73
CA ARG A 97 -2.61 -12.86 11.00
C ARG A 97 -1.79 -11.90 11.86
N LEU A 98 -1.78 -10.60 11.53
CA LEU A 98 -1.07 -9.57 12.29
C LEU A 98 -1.53 -9.55 13.76
N ARG A 99 -2.84 -9.64 13.98
CA ARG A 99 -3.43 -9.65 15.32
C ARG A 99 -3.08 -10.92 16.09
N ARG A 100 -3.32 -12.09 15.50
CA ARG A 100 -3.11 -13.39 16.14
C ARG A 100 -1.65 -13.65 16.50
N GLU A 101 -0.72 -13.27 15.63
CA GLU A 101 0.72 -13.46 15.83
C GLU A 101 1.37 -12.32 16.63
N GLY A 102 0.59 -11.31 17.05
CA GLY A 102 1.12 -10.18 17.82
C GLY A 102 2.16 -9.36 17.05
N LEU A 103 2.02 -9.28 15.72
CA LEU A 103 3.00 -8.63 14.86
C LEU A 103 2.74 -7.12 14.78
N ASP A 104 3.83 -6.38 14.60
CA ASP A 104 3.82 -4.92 14.41
C ASP A 104 3.66 -4.55 12.93
N PHE A 105 4.25 -5.36 12.05
CA PHE A 105 4.34 -5.11 10.62
C PHE A 105 4.32 -6.44 9.85
N LEU A 106 3.53 -6.47 8.78
CA LEU A 106 3.49 -7.52 7.79
C LEU A 106 3.76 -6.92 6.41
N ASN A 107 4.80 -7.45 5.78
CA ASN A 107 5.05 -7.25 4.36
C ASN A 107 4.50 -8.44 3.58
N THR A 108 3.79 -8.20 2.48
CA THR A 108 3.32 -9.28 1.63
C THR A 108 4.37 -9.63 0.57
N TYR A 109 4.26 -10.83 0.01
CA TYR A 109 5.10 -11.26 -1.10
C TYR A 109 4.29 -12.15 -2.03
N ARG A 110 4.36 -11.88 -3.35
CA ARG A 110 3.73 -12.70 -4.40
C ARG A 110 2.28 -13.12 -4.08
N LEU A 111 1.36 -12.15 -3.96
CA LEU A 111 -0.09 -12.47 -4.04
C LEU A 111 -0.55 -12.71 -5.49
N HIS A 112 0.36 -12.61 -6.45
CA HIS A 112 0.13 -12.85 -7.87
C HIS A 112 0.02 -14.35 -8.18
N ARG A 113 -1.19 -14.84 -8.47
CA ARG A 113 -1.40 -16.14 -9.17
C ARG A 113 -1.65 -15.99 -10.67
N ARG A 114 -1.71 -14.78 -11.25
CA ARG A 114 -2.09 -14.57 -12.67
C ARG A 114 -1.54 -13.27 -13.29
N ARG A 115 -0.27 -13.23 -13.69
CA ARG A 115 0.23 -12.48 -14.88
C ARG A 115 1.72 -12.76 -15.05
N SER A 116 2.16 -12.83 -16.30
CA SER A 116 3.46 -13.35 -16.72
C SER A 116 4.62 -12.50 -16.19
N PHE A 117 5.40 -13.05 -15.26
CA PHE A 117 6.73 -12.50 -14.98
C PHE A 117 7.72 -13.01 -16.04
N THR A 118 8.40 -12.09 -16.73
CA THR A 118 9.62 -12.42 -17.46
C THR A 118 10.67 -12.90 -16.45
N LEU A 119 11.36 -14.01 -16.72
CA LEU A 119 12.38 -14.63 -15.85
C LEU A 119 13.46 -13.66 -15.33
N ILE A 120 13.67 -12.55 -16.03
CA ILE A 120 14.62 -11.47 -15.69
C ILE A 120 14.18 -10.70 -14.42
N ASN A 121 12.90 -10.35 -14.29
CA ASN A 121 12.38 -9.61 -13.14
C ASN A 121 12.43 -10.46 -11.86
N TYR A 122 12.30 -11.78 -12.01
CA TYR A 122 12.45 -12.73 -10.91
C TYR A 122 13.88 -12.75 -10.36
N PHE A 123 14.88 -12.76 -11.24
CA PHE A 123 16.28 -12.82 -10.84
C PHE A 123 16.75 -11.50 -10.22
N GLY A 124 16.30 -10.36 -10.77
CA GLY A 124 16.56 -9.04 -10.21
C GLY A 124 16.03 -8.87 -8.79
N ASN A 125 14.77 -9.23 -8.55
CA ASN A 125 14.17 -9.15 -7.21
C ASN A 125 14.83 -10.09 -6.21
N LEU A 126 15.28 -11.27 -6.65
CA LEU A 126 15.99 -12.22 -5.79
C LEU A 126 17.36 -11.68 -5.35
N MET A 127 18.13 -11.10 -6.27
CA MET A 127 19.42 -10.47 -5.93
C MET A 127 19.25 -9.27 -5.00
N LEU A 128 18.28 -8.39 -5.28
CA LEU A 128 18.03 -7.21 -4.47
C LEU A 128 17.58 -7.58 -3.05
N THR A 129 16.72 -8.60 -2.94
CA THR A 129 16.25 -9.14 -1.65
C THR A 129 17.39 -9.80 -0.87
N ALA A 130 18.24 -10.59 -1.53
CA ALA A 130 19.40 -11.19 -0.89
C ALA A 130 20.38 -10.13 -0.36
N LEU A 131 20.60 -9.07 -1.13
CA LEU A 131 21.46 -7.95 -0.74
C LEU A 131 20.85 -7.16 0.43
N MET A 132 19.55 -6.87 0.41
CA MET A 132 18.85 -6.22 1.52
C MET A 132 18.92 -7.06 2.81
N ASN A 133 18.67 -8.37 2.73
CA ASN A 133 18.73 -9.25 3.90
C ASN A 133 20.17 -9.38 4.43
N LEU A 134 21.17 -9.37 3.56
CA LEU A 134 22.57 -9.42 3.95
C LEU A 134 23.01 -8.11 4.64
N LEU A 135 22.64 -6.96 4.09
CA LEU A 135 23.05 -5.64 4.60
C LEU A 135 22.30 -5.23 5.87
N PHE A 136 21.01 -5.55 5.99
CA PHE A 136 20.15 -5.06 7.07
C PHE A 136 19.69 -6.16 8.04
N ARG A 137 20.10 -7.42 7.83
CA ARG A 137 19.73 -8.58 8.67
C ARG A 137 18.22 -8.74 8.88
N THR A 138 17.44 -8.32 7.89
CA THR A 138 15.99 -8.46 7.87
C THR A 138 15.59 -9.79 7.23
N PRO A 139 14.47 -10.42 7.62
CA PRO A 139 13.99 -11.65 6.99
C PRO A 139 13.05 -11.38 5.80
N PHE A 140 13.29 -10.33 5.00
CA PHE A 140 12.35 -9.97 3.92
C PHE A 140 12.47 -10.95 2.75
N ARG A 141 11.33 -11.44 2.25
CA ARG A 141 11.29 -12.26 1.02
C ARG A 141 11.10 -11.43 -0.25
N ASP A 142 10.75 -10.15 -0.10
CA ASP A 142 10.71 -9.12 -1.13
C ASP A 142 10.67 -7.75 -0.47
N SER A 143 11.58 -6.87 -0.86
CA SER A 143 11.62 -5.49 -0.34
C SER A 143 10.70 -4.54 -1.12
N GLN A 144 10.19 -4.97 -2.29
CA GLN A 144 9.49 -4.13 -3.26
C GLN A 144 7.97 -4.40 -3.31
N SER A 145 7.38 -4.95 -2.25
CA SER A 145 5.94 -5.15 -2.21
C SER A 145 5.21 -3.86 -1.82
N GLY A 146 4.13 -3.55 -2.56
CA GLY A 146 3.27 -2.37 -2.35
C GLY A 146 2.17 -2.57 -1.30
N MET A 147 1.94 -3.80 -0.83
CA MET A 147 0.92 -4.10 0.17
C MET A 147 1.54 -4.46 1.53
N TRP A 148 1.47 -3.50 2.44
CA TRP A 148 1.89 -3.59 3.84
C TRP A 148 0.67 -3.56 4.74
N VAL A 149 0.73 -4.31 5.84
CA VAL A 149 -0.28 -4.27 6.91
C VAL A 149 0.47 -4.00 8.21
N LEU A 150 0.16 -2.90 8.89
CA LEU A 150 0.94 -2.45 10.03
C LEU A 150 0.07 -1.82 11.11
N ARG A 151 0.54 -1.89 12.35
CA ARG A 151 -0.09 -1.15 13.45
C ARG A 151 0.26 0.33 13.33
N ARG A 152 -0.72 1.20 13.53
CA ARG A 152 -0.50 2.65 13.46
C ARG A 152 0.57 3.12 14.45
N GLU A 153 0.64 2.53 15.65
CA GLU A 153 1.64 2.86 16.66
C GLU A 153 3.10 2.64 16.21
N VAL A 154 3.31 1.78 15.22
CA VAL A 154 4.64 1.53 14.65
C VAL A 154 5.10 2.71 13.81
N LEU A 155 4.17 3.41 13.15
CA LEU A 155 4.48 4.60 12.34
C LEU A 155 5.14 5.70 13.18
N GLU A 156 4.75 5.84 14.45
CA GLU A 156 5.32 6.83 15.37
C GLU A 156 6.79 6.51 15.74
N ARG A 157 7.21 5.25 15.59
CA ARG A 157 8.58 4.79 15.85
C ARG A 157 9.46 4.79 14.60
N LEU A 158 8.86 4.92 13.41
CA LEU A 158 9.59 4.88 12.14
C LEU A 158 10.19 6.25 11.80
N ARG A 159 11.49 6.29 11.52
CA ARG A 159 12.15 7.44 10.89
C ARG A 159 12.22 7.23 9.39
N LEU A 160 11.21 7.71 8.66
CA LEU A 160 11.14 7.56 7.20
C LEU A 160 12.04 8.59 6.50
N THR A 161 13.24 8.18 6.09
CA THR A 161 14.29 9.07 5.55
C THR A 161 14.24 9.28 4.04
N SER A 162 13.68 8.34 3.26
CA SER A 162 13.62 8.43 1.79
C SER A 162 12.22 8.77 1.29
N ASP A 163 12.15 9.48 0.16
CA ASP A 163 10.91 10.02 -0.42
C ASP A 163 10.46 9.31 -1.71
N GLY A 164 11.27 8.41 -2.26
CA GLY A 164 10.97 7.72 -3.52
C GLY A 164 11.59 6.33 -3.65
N MET A 165 11.17 5.63 -4.70
CA MET A 165 11.94 4.60 -5.40
C MET A 165 12.53 5.31 -6.62
N SER A 166 13.77 5.78 -6.52
CA SER A 166 14.51 6.37 -7.64
C SER A 166 15.07 5.30 -8.56
#